data_AF-A0A815VC78-F1
#
_entry.id   AF-A0A815VC78-F1
#
_cell.length_a   1.000
_cell.length_b   1.000
_cell.length_c   1.000
_cell.angle_alpha   90.00
_cell.angle_beta   90.00
_cell.angle_gamma   90.00
#
_symmetry.space_group_name_H-M   'P 1'
#
loop_
_entity.id
_entity.type
_entity.pdbx_description
1 polymer ?
#
loop_
_entity_poly.entity_id
_entity_poly.type
_entity_poly.pdbx_seq_one_letter_code
_entity_poly.pdbx_strand_id
1 'polypeptide(L)'
;PHGCLILSKLPVLEVFGISFTESRRETVVVKVQLGKTPVYFCSQHTTAYQRPKNAKLRARQIRDIVDVLQPFGLPFVIMGDLNLHYNYEDSIVIEHEFTDAWAQTHFARTHPFNDGQSGYTFDAKKNTLIPYYIPGECRQMRLDRILFSKGFPAFAIAPCMLWANEPIKAENYLFPSDHFGLCIDVVPTTGENQTEVMSLGECDPSADEHLRRNIENDTDRGDFQISFARRSMALTSHLLWLGAKSVGLR
;
A
#
# COMPACT_ATOMS: atom_id res chain seq x y z
N PRO A 1 -6.39 -9.98 18.87
CA PRO A 1 -5.00 -9.59 18.56
C PRO A 1 -4.89 -9.11 17.11
N HIS A 2 -4.45 -7.88 16.89
CA HIS A 2 -4.11 -7.33 15.57
C HIS A 2 -2.73 -6.68 15.66
N GLY A 3 -1.92 -6.79 14.62
CA GLY A 3 -0.55 -6.28 14.63
C GLY A 3 0.16 -6.52 13.29
N CYS A 4 1.33 -5.89 13.15
CA CYS A 4 2.23 -6.09 12.03
C CYS A 4 3.13 -7.31 12.27
N LEU A 5 3.52 -8.01 11.22
CA LEU A 5 4.42 -9.15 11.26
C LEU A 5 5.35 -9.11 10.06
N ILE A 6 6.62 -9.47 10.26
CA ILE A 6 7.55 -9.73 9.17
C ILE A 6 7.98 -11.20 9.23
N LEU A 7 7.84 -11.88 8.10
CA LEU A 7 8.32 -13.22 7.88
C LEU A 7 9.50 -13.17 6.90
N SER A 8 10.60 -13.85 7.24
CA SER A 8 11.80 -13.82 6.42
C SER A 8 12.38 -15.22 6.25
N LYS A 9 12.79 -15.55 5.02
CA LYS A 9 13.67 -16.70 4.74
C LYS A 9 15.16 -16.32 4.89
N LEU A 10 15.48 -15.03 4.90
CA LEU A 10 16.82 -14.52 5.16
C LEU A 10 17.07 -14.43 6.68
N PRO A 11 18.32 -14.63 7.13
CA PRO A 11 18.69 -14.41 8.52
C PRO A 11 18.36 -12.99 8.98
N VAL A 12 17.63 -12.90 10.10
CA VAL A 12 17.31 -11.63 10.75
C VAL A 12 18.46 -11.27 11.69
N LEU A 13 19.05 -10.10 11.47
CA LEU A 13 20.18 -9.59 12.24
C LEU A 13 19.73 -8.80 13.48
N GLU A 14 18.59 -8.13 13.39
CA GLU A 14 18.07 -7.25 14.42
C GLU A 14 16.55 -7.12 14.27
N VAL A 15 15.83 -6.97 15.40
CA VAL A 15 14.38 -6.70 15.42
C VAL A 15 14.10 -5.66 16.49
N PHE A 16 13.31 -4.65 16.14
CA PHE A 16 12.77 -3.70 17.11
C PHE A 16 11.43 -3.12 16.63
N GLY A 17 10.74 -2.44 17.53
CA GLY A 17 9.48 -1.77 17.26
C GLY A 17 9.63 -0.25 17.30
N ILE A 18 8.89 0.46 16.45
CA ILE A 18 8.73 1.92 16.53
C ILE A 18 7.29 2.20 16.95
N SER A 19 7.15 2.76 18.16
CA SER A 19 5.86 3.23 18.70
C SER A 19 5.64 4.70 18.37
N PHE A 20 4.38 5.07 18.11
CA PHE A 20 4.03 6.45 17.74
C PHE A 20 3.30 7.16 18.87
N THR A 21 3.62 8.43 19.09
CA THR A 21 2.89 9.28 20.04
C THR A 21 1.43 9.41 19.58
N GLU A 22 0.48 9.31 20.51
CA GLU A 22 -0.97 9.40 20.24
C GLU A 22 -1.56 8.27 19.37
N SER A 23 -0.81 7.20 19.13
CA SER A 23 -1.29 6.03 18.39
C SER A 23 -1.03 4.73 19.15
N ARG A 24 -1.91 3.75 18.95
CA ARG A 24 -1.67 2.36 19.38
C ARG A 24 -1.03 1.52 18.27
N ARG A 25 -0.72 2.12 17.12
CA ARG A 25 0.00 1.46 16.04
C ARG A 25 1.48 1.36 16.41
N GLU A 26 2.11 0.33 15.88
CA GLU A 26 3.53 0.08 16.01
C GLU A 26 4.05 -0.43 14.67
N THR A 27 5.22 0.03 14.26
CA THR A 27 5.95 -0.55 13.14
C THR A 27 6.88 -1.62 13.65
N VAL A 28 6.82 -2.81 13.05
CA VAL A 28 7.84 -3.84 13.27
C VAL A 28 8.96 -3.61 12.27
N VAL A 29 10.18 -3.47 12.77
CA VAL A 29 11.38 -3.29 11.95
C VAL A 29 12.27 -4.52 12.10
N VAL A 30 12.71 -5.08 10.98
CA VAL A 30 13.75 -6.12 10.95
C VAL A 30 14.92 -5.67 10.10
N LYS A 31 16.13 -5.97 10.56
CA LYS A 31 17.35 -5.82 9.78
C LYS A 31 17.72 -7.15 9.15
N VAL A 32 17.95 -7.17 7.85
CA VAL A 32 18.39 -8.36 7.12
C VAL A 32 19.57 -8.03 6.23
N GLN A 33 20.33 -9.06 5.85
CA GLN A 33 21.43 -8.94 4.91
C GLN A 33 20.89 -9.12 3.47
N LEU A 34 20.85 -8.05 2.68
CA LEU A 34 20.46 -8.09 1.26
C LEU A 34 21.71 -8.03 0.38
N GLY A 35 22.15 -9.20 -0.12
CA GLY A 35 23.46 -9.31 -0.77
C GLY A 35 24.57 -8.91 0.20
N LYS A 36 25.36 -7.88 -0.13
CA LYS A 36 26.43 -7.35 0.74
C LYS A 36 25.99 -6.16 1.61
N THR A 37 24.75 -5.69 1.47
CA THR A 37 24.27 -4.49 2.17
C THR A 37 23.23 -4.86 3.23
N PRO A 38 23.40 -4.46 4.51
CA PRO A 38 22.34 -4.59 5.51
C PRO A 38 21.23 -3.57 5.23
N VAL A 39 19.97 -4.02 5.35
CA VAL A 39 18.78 -3.23 5.02
C VAL A 39 17.72 -3.42 6.11
N TYR A 40 16.99 -2.34 6.43
CA TYR A 40 15.81 -2.43 7.29
C TYR A 40 14.53 -2.65 6.49
N PHE A 41 13.69 -3.58 6.94
CA PHE A 41 12.34 -3.77 6.43
C PHE A 41 11.35 -3.43 7.53
N CYS A 42 10.39 -2.57 7.20
CA CYS A 42 9.38 -2.08 8.12
C CYS A 42 8.01 -2.58 7.68
N SER A 43 7.30 -3.27 8.57
CA SER A 43 5.89 -3.62 8.39
C SER A 43 5.05 -2.64 9.17
N GLN A 44 4.26 -1.85 8.45
CA GLN A 44 3.48 -0.76 9.03
C GLN A 44 2.01 -0.85 8.62
N HIS A 45 1.14 -0.58 9.58
CA HIS A 45 -0.28 -0.35 9.37
C HIS A 45 -0.64 0.99 10.03
N THR A 46 -0.76 2.04 9.23
CA THR A 46 -0.95 3.40 9.75
C THR A 46 -2.39 3.61 10.26
N THR A 47 -2.69 4.84 10.70
CA THR A 47 -4.01 5.20 11.22
C THR A 47 -5.07 5.12 10.11
N ALA A 48 -6.03 4.22 10.30
CA ALA A 48 -7.11 3.95 9.35
C ALA A 48 -8.13 5.10 9.25
N TYR A 49 -9.09 4.95 8.34
CA TYR A 49 -10.18 5.87 8.04
C TYR A 49 -9.76 7.16 7.32
N GLN A 50 -10.56 7.49 6.30
CA GLN A 50 -10.44 8.69 5.50
C GLN A 50 -11.00 9.91 6.26
N ARG A 51 -10.19 10.50 7.14
CA ARG A 51 -10.46 11.77 7.82
C ARG A 51 -9.26 12.70 7.69
N PRO A 52 -9.43 14.03 7.51
CA PRO A 52 -8.29 14.95 7.39
C PRO A 52 -7.31 14.91 8.57
N LYS A 53 -7.83 14.74 9.80
CA LYS A 53 -6.97 14.57 10.99
C LYS A 53 -6.14 13.28 10.93
N ASN A 54 -6.68 12.21 10.36
CA ASN A 54 -6.00 10.92 10.27
C ASN A 54 -4.93 10.96 9.18
N ALA A 55 -5.15 11.69 8.08
CA ALA A 55 -4.10 11.91 7.07
C ALA A 55 -2.85 12.57 7.68
N LYS A 56 -3.03 13.59 8.52
CA LYS A 56 -1.93 14.20 9.27
C LYS A 56 -1.22 13.21 10.20
N LEU A 57 -1.98 12.35 10.87
CA LEU A 57 -1.41 11.30 11.73
C LEU A 57 -0.63 10.27 10.92
N ARG A 58 -1.12 9.82 9.76
CA ARG A 58 -0.40 8.88 8.89
C ARG A 58 0.92 9.46 8.39
N ALA A 59 0.90 10.72 7.92
CA ALA A 59 2.11 11.41 7.51
C ALA A 59 3.13 11.51 8.66
N ARG A 60 2.68 11.84 9.87
CA ARG A 60 3.54 11.81 11.08
C ARG A 60 4.09 10.42 11.34
N GLN A 61 3.26 9.36 11.29
CA GLN A 61 3.72 7.99 11.52
C GLN A 61 4.80 7.55 10.53
N ILE A 62 4.68 7.92 9.25
CA ILE A 62 5.72 7.62 8.26
C ILE A 62 6.99 8.44 8.53
N ARG A 63 6.84 9.74 8.86
CA ARG A 63 7.97 10.60 9.22
C ARG A 63 8.72 10.10 10.45
N ASP A 64 8.01 9.67 11.49
CA ASP A 64 8.60 9.11 12.71
C ASP A 64 9.45 7.86 12.41
N ILE A 65 9.04 7.01 11.44
CA ILE A 65 9.86 5.89 10.97
C ILE A 65 11.14 6.40 10.30
N VAL A 66 11.03 7.40 9.42
CA VAL A 66 12.19 8.00 8.72
C VAL A 66 13.15 8.63 9.72
N ASP A 67 12.65 9.42 10.67
CA ASP A 67 13.45 10.13 11.69
C ASP A 67 14.24 9.14 12.57
N VAL A 68 13.67 7.96 12.84
CA VAL A 68 14.36 6.89 13.57
C VAL A 68 15.39 6.19 12.69
N LEU A 69 15.08 5.89 11.42
CA LEU A 69 15.92 5.03 10.59
C LEU A 69 17.04 5.76 9.84
N GLN A 70 16.78 6.97 9.38
CA GLN A 70 17.73 7.77 8.58
C GLN A 70 19.08 8.00 9.30
N PRO A 71 19.14 8.26 10.62
CA PRO A 71 20.42 8.41 11.33
C PRO A 71 21.33 7.18 11.30
N PHE A 72 20.79 5.97 11.06
CA PHE A 72 21.61 4.76 10.93
C PHE A 72 22.37 4.70 9.60
N GLY A 73 22.02 5.51 8.60
CA GLY A 73 22.67 5.55 7.30
C GLY A 73 22.55 4.25 6.49
N LEU A 74 21.55 3.42 6.80
CA LEU A 74 21.27 2.18 6.07
C LEU A 74 20.02 2.33 5.19
N PRO A 75 19.96 1.68 4.02
CA PRO A 75 18.74 1.63 3.23
C PRO A 75 17.60 0.95 3.99
N PHE A 76 16.38 1.36 3.71
CA PHE A 76 15.20 0.79 4.33
C PHE A 76 13.99 0.74 3.39
N VAL A 77 13.05 -0.15 3.72
CA VAL A 77 11.75 -0.28 3.06
C VAL A 77 10.65 -0.07 4.07
N ILE A 78 9.64 0.73 3.73
CA ILE A 78 8.38 0.83 4.47
C ILE A 78 7.29 0.15 3.64
N MET A 79 6.67 -0.89 4.19
CA MET A 79 5.64 -1.65 3.49
C MET A 79 4.47 -2.04 4.38
N GLY A 80 3.29 -2.17 3.77
CA GLY A 80 2.04 -2.57 4.43
C GLY A 80 0.88 -1.65 4.09
N ASP A 81 -0.18 -1.71 4.89
CA ASP A 81 -1.36 -0.85 4.74
C ASP A 81 -1.09 0.55 5.28
N LEU A 82 -0.61 1.43 4.39
CA LEU A 82 -0.28 2.80 4.74
C LEU A 82 -1.50 3.71 4.78
N ASN A 83 -2.70 3.21 4.47
CA ASN A 83 -3.98 3.93 4.52
C ASN A 83 -3.95 5.33 3.86
N LEU A 84 -3.11 5.54 2.84
CA LEU A 84 -3.04 6.82 2.11
C LEU A 84 -4.31 6.94 1.26
N HIS A 85 -5.34 7.57 1.83
CA HIS A 85 -6.69 7.61 1.26
C HIS A 85 -6.89 8.78 0.31
N TYR A 86 -6.15 9.87 0.48
CA TYR A 86 -6.25 11.05 -0.37
C TYR A 86 -5.04 11.16 -1.30
N ASN A 87 -5.27 11.64 -2.52
CA ASN A 87 -4.21 11.79 -3.52
C ASN A 87 -3.09 12.74 -3.03
N TYR A 88 -3.40 13.77 -2.24
CA TYR A 88 -2.38 14.65 -1.64
C TYR A 88 -1.47 13.95 -0.63
N GLU A 89 -1.84 12.77 -0.12
CA GLU A 89 -0.98 12.01 0.79
C GLU A 89 0.22 11.39 0.07
N ASP A 90 0.23 11.35 -1.27
CA ASP A 90 1.43 11.01 -2.06
C ASP A 90 2.58 12.01 -1.83
N SER A 91 2.30 13.19 -1.25
CA SER A 91 3.33 14.14 -0.81
C SER A 91 4.35 13.55 0.16
N ILE A 92 3.97 12.55 0.98
CA ILE A 92 4.91 11.88 1.89
C ILE A 92 5.96 11.05 1.13
N VAL A 93 5.60 10.53 -0.04
CA VAL A 93 6.53 9.79 -0.91
C VAL A 93 7.56 10.76 -1.47
N ILE A 94 7.10 11.92 -1.94
CA ILE A 94 7.94 12.96 -2.53
C ILE A 94 8.84 13.65 -1.49
N GLU A 95 8.30 14.02 -0.31
CA GLU A 95 9.00 14.72 0.78
C GLU A 95 10.25 13.94 1.24
N HIS A 96 10.16 12.61 1.25
CA HIS A 96 11.22 11.72 1.73
C HIS A 96 11.98 11.01 0.61
N GLU A 97 11.81 11.46 -0.65
CA GLU A 97 12.49 10.90 -1.82
C GLU A 97 12.34 9.37 -1.93
N PHE A 98 11.17 8.85 -1.56
CA PHE A 98 10.87 7.43 -1.66
C PHE A 98 10.63 7.03 -3.12
N THR A 99 11.06 5.82 -3.45
CA THR A 99 10.60 5.14 -4.66
C THR A 99 9.40 4.26 -4.29
N ASP A 100 8.21 4.64 -4.78
CA ASP A 100 6.99 3.83 -4.63
C ASP A 100 7.00 2.70 -5.66
N ALA A 101 7.06 1.45 -5.18
CA ALA A 101 7.20 0.27 -6.03
C ALA A 101 6.18 0.20 -7.16
N TRP A 102 4.91 0.50 -6.86
CA TRP A 102 3.85 0.44 -7.87
C TRP A 102 3.97 1.58 -8.87
N ALA A 103 4.17 2.81 -8.37
CA ALA A 103 4.29 3.96 -9.27
C ALA A 103 5.51 3.81 -10.20
N GLN A 104 6.62 3.35 -9.64
CA GLN A 104 7.86 3.06 -10.35
C GLN A 104 7.62 2.02 -11.44
N THR A 105 6.93 0.91 -11.17
CA THR A 105 6.72 -0.14 -12.17
C THR A 105 5.61 0.12 -13.18
N HIS A 106 4.60 0.94 -12.87
CA HIS A 106 3.42 1.11 -13.74
C HIS A 106 3.34 2.46 -14.43
N PHE A 107 4.09 3.48 -13.99
CA PHE A 107 4.06 4.82 -14.58
C PHE A 107 5.40 5.30 -15.15
N ALA A 108 6.51 4.64 -14.84
CA ALA A 108 7.83 5.02 -15.36
C ALA A 108 7.94 4.79 -16.87
N ARG A 109 8.15 5.85 -17.65
CA ARG A 109 8.27 5.83 -19.12
C ARG A 109 9.60 5.28 -19.64
N THR A 110 10.63 5.27 -18.80
CA THR A 110 11.99 4.86 -19.19
C THR A 110 12.20 3.35 -19.11
N HIS A 111 11.22 2.61 -18.58
CA HIS A 111 11.35 1.20 -18.24
C HIS A 111 10.19 0.36 -18.82
N PRO A 112 10.38 -0.96 -19.01
CA PRO A 112 9.56 -1.76 -19.92
C PRO A 112 8.14 -2.09 -19.44
N PHE A 113 7.82 -1.84 -18.17
CA PHE A 113 6.58 -2.32 -17.54
C PHE A 113 5.38 -1.38 -17.66
N ASN A 114 5.59 -0.11 -18.04
CA ASN A 114 4.62 0.99 -18.05
C ASN A 114 3.27 0.66 -18.72
N ASP A 115 2.29 0.28 -17.91
CA ASP A 115 0.93 -0.06 -18.35
C ASP A 115 -0.13 0.94 -17.84
N GLY A 116 0.27 1.91 -17.02
CA GLY A 116 -0.61 2.95 -16.49
C GLY A 116 -1.67 2.45 -15.49
N GLN A 117 -1.55 1.23 -14.96
CA GLN A 117 -2.54 0.69 -14.03
C GLN A 117 -2.47 1.33 -12.64
N SER A 118 -3.63 1.62 -12.05
CA SER A 118 -3.73 2.31 -10.75
C SER A 118 -3.45 1.43 -9.52
N GLY A 119 -3.46 0.10 -9.65
CA GLY A 119 -3.04 -0.80 -8.56
C GLY A 119 -3.88 -0.83 -7.30
N TYR A 120 -5.20 -0.68 -7.41
CA TYR A 120 -6.09 -0.65 -6.24
C TYR A 120 -5.97 -1.91 -5.38
N THR A 121 -5.48 -1.73 -4.14
CA THR A 121 -5.34 -2.82 -3.17
C THR A 121 -6.59 -2.99 -2.33
N PHE A 122 -7.39 -1.93 -2.19
CA PHE A 122 -8.76 -1.99 -1.69
C PHE A 122 -9.71 -1.65 -2.85
N ASP A 123 -10.29 -2.67 -3.48
CA ASP A 123 -11.16 -2.51 -4.64
C ASP A 123 -12.55 -3.08 -4.37
N ALA A 124 -13.48 -2.22 -3.94
CA ALA A 124 -14.85 -2.64 -3.63
C ALA A 124 -15.68 -3.04 -4.86
N LYS A 125 -15.20 -2.75 -6.08
CA LYS A 125 -15.85 -3.19 -7.32
C LYS A 125 -15.43 -4.62 -7.69
N LYS A 126 -14.20 -5.02 -7.34
CA LYS A 126 -13.69 -6.38 -7.57
C LYS A 126 -13.90 -7.31 -6.37
N ASN A 127 -13.57 -6.84 -5.17
CA ASN A 127 -13.60 -7.63 -3.94
C ASN A 127 -14.96 -7.53 -3.24
N THR A 128 -15.76 -8.59 -3.35
CA THR A 128 -17.12 -8.60 -2.80
C THR A 128 -17.18 -8.66 -1.27
N LEU A 129 -16.06 -8.96 -0.60
CA LEU A 129 -16.00 -8.94 0.86
C LEU A 129 -16.23 -7.52 1.40
N ILE A 130 -15.70 -6.50 0.71
CA ILE A 130 -15.83 -5.09 1.12
C ILE A 130 -17.29 -4.65 1.24
N PRO A 131 -18.12 -4.69 0.17
CA PRO A 131 -19.51 -4.27 0.25
C PRO A 131 -20.36 -5.17 1.16
N TYR A 132 -19.90 -6.39 1.46
CA TYR A 132 -20.57 -7.29 2.40
C TYR A 132 -20.56 -6.75 3.84
N TYR A 133 -19.42 -6.24 4.32
CA TYR A 133 -19.33 -5.68 5.68
C TYR A 133 -19.38 -4.15 5.74
N ILE A 134 -19.19 -3.45 4.62
CA ILE A 134 -19.45 -2.01 4.45
C ILE A 134 -20.50 -1.80 3.36
N PRO A 135 -21.81 -1.92 3.67
CA PRO A 135 -22.87 -1.80 2.67
C PRO A 135 -22.78 -0.50 1.86
N GLY A 136 -22.73 -0.63 0.54
CA GLY A 136 -22.69 0.50 -0.40
C GLY A 136 -21.29 1.07 -0.64
N GLU A 137 -20.25 0.48 -0.05
CA GLU A 137 -18.87 0.78 -0.39
C GLU A 137 -18.60 0.46 -1.86
N CYS A 138 -17.95 1.39 -2.55
CA CYS A 138 -17.63 1.29 -3.97
C CYS A 138 -16.29 1.93 -4.33
N ARG A 139 -15.55 2.39 -3.31
CA ARG A 139 -14.25 3.04 -3.50
C ARG A 139 -13.23 2.02 -3.99
N GLN A 140 -12.32 2.53 -4.81
CA GLN A 140 -11.12 1.84 -5.25
C GLN A 140 -9.95 2.67 -4.76
N MET A 141 -9.10 2.10 -3.92
CA MET A 141 -8.03 2.81 -3.25
C MET A 141 -6.75 1.98 -3.31
N ARG A 142 -5.64 2.67 -3.56
CA ARG A 142 -4.31 2.14 -3.36
C ARG A 142 -4.00 2.44 -1.89
N LEU A 143 -4.24 1.52 -0.95
CA LEU A 143 -3.97 1.75 0.48
C LEU A 143 -2.62 1.16 0.90
N ASP A 144 -2.30 0.01 0.33
CA ASP A 144 -1.06 -0.69 0.59
C ASP A 144 0.03 -0.13 -0.33
N ARG A 145 1.26 -0.07 0.20
CA ARG A 145 2.43 0.48 -0.48
C ARG A 145 3.67 -0.34 -0.15
N ILE A 146 4.64 -0.28 -1.03
CA ILE A 146 6.03 -0.68 -0.77
C ILE A 146 6.88 0.54 -1.16
N LEU A 147 7.50 1.18 -0.19
CA LEU A 147 8.26 2.41 -0.35
C LEU A 147 9.73 2.13 -0.06
N PHE A 148 10.60 2.33 -1.05
CA PHE A 148 12.04 2.14 -0.92
C PHE A 148 12.73 3.47 -0.65
N SER A 149 13.60 3.53 0.36
CA SER A 149 14.42 4.70 0.64
C SER A 149 15.33 5.04 -0.54
N LYS A 150 15.65 6.31 -0.74
CA LYS A 150 16.68 6.74 -1.69
C LYS A 150 17.98 5.94 -1.55
N GLY A 151 18.57 5.56 -2.67
CA GLY A 151 19.78 4.73 -2.74
C GLY A 151 19.57 3.26 -2.38
N PHE A 152 18.32 2.76 -2.34
CA PHE A 152 18.06 1.35 -2.11
C PHE A 152 18.83 0.44 -3.10
N PRO A 153 19.56 -0.58 -2.60
CA PRO A 153 20.55 -1.32 -3.40
C PRO A 153 19.91 -2.51 -4.14
N ALA A 154 18.81 -2.28 -4.85
CA ALA A 154 18.14 -3.32 -5.62
C ALA A 154 17.43 -2.77 -6.85
N PHE A 155 17.14 -3.68 -7.77
CA PHE A 155 16.36 -3.43 -8.97
C PHE A 155 15.13 -4.33 -9.01
N ALA A 156 14.03 -3.85 -9.58
CA ALA A 156 12.85 -4.64 -9.88
C ALA A 156 13.04 -5.39 -11.20
N ILE A 157 12.92 -6.71 -11.17
CA ILE A 157 13.04 -7.58 -12.37
C ILE A 157 11.71 -7.83 -13.07
N ALA A 158 10.61 -7.46 -12.42
CA ALA A 158 9.25 -7.61 -12.88
C ALA A 158 8.41 -6.44 -12.32
N PRO A 159 7.25 -6.13 -12.91
CA PRO A 159 6.36 -5.14 -12.31
C PRO A 159 5.90 -5.59 -10.93
N CYS A 160 5.61 -4.63 -10.05
CA CYS A 160 4.89 -4.89 -8.82
C CYS A 160 3.50 -5.46 -9.18
N MET A 161 3.06 -6.53 -8.52
CA MET A 161 1.79 -7.19 -8.85
C MET A 161 0.85 -7.20 -7.66
N LEU A 162 -0.45 -7.18 -7.95
CA LEU A 162 -1.47 -7.53 -6.97
C LEU A 162 -1.38 -9.04 -6.67
N TRP A 163 -1.37 -9.38 -5.38
CA TRP A 163 -1.33 -10.76 -4.90
C TRP A 163 -2.66 -11.11 -4.20
N ALA A 164 -3.06 -12.38 -4.32
CA ALA A 164 -4.30 -12.89 -3.71
C ALA A 164 -5.55 -12.07 -4.09
N ASN A 165 -5.60 -11.57 -5.34
CA ASN A 165 -6.66 -10.70 -5.86
C ASN A 165 -7.76 -11.45 -6.60
N GLU A 166 -7.88 -12.76 -6.36
CA GLU A 166 -8.91 -13.65 -6.90
C GLU A 166 -9.66 -14.34 -5.74
N PRO A 167 -10.95 -14.69 -5.92
CA PRO A 167 -11.72 -15.35 -4.87
C PRO A 167 -11.20 -16.77 -4.58
N ILE A 168 -11.20 -17.19 -3.31
CA ILE A 168 -10.81 -18.55 -2.87
C ILE A 168 -11.74 -19.60 -3.48
N LYS A 169 -13.03 -19.26 -3.59
CA LYS A 169 -14.05 -20.08 -4.26
C LYS A 169 -14.92 -19.19 -5.12
N ALA A 170 -14.99 -19.50 -6.41
CA ALA A 170 -15.79 -18.74 -7.38
C ALA A 170 -17.28 -18.64 -6.97
N GLU A 171 -17.81 -19.70 -6.33
CA GLU A 171 -19.22 -19.82 -5.98
C GLU A 171 -19.68 -18.91 -4.83
N ASN A 172 -18.77 -18.59 -3.90
CA ASN A 172 -19.11 -17.85 -2.68
C ASN A 172 -18.50 -16.45 -2.63
N TYR A 173 -17.81 -16.03 -3.69
CA TYR A 173 -17.16 -14.73 -3.82
C TYR A 173 -16.25 -14.33 -2.65
N LEU A 174 -15.78 -15.33 -1.89
CA LEU A 174 -14.97 -15.11 -0.69
C LEU A 174 -13.52 -14.85 -1.09
N PHE A 175 -13.04 -13.63 -0.83
CA PHE A 175 -11.64 -13.27 -0.97
C PHE A 175 -10.85 -13.58 0.30
N PRO A 176 -9.53 -13.79 0.22
CA PRO A 176 -8.68 -14.03 1.41
C PRO A 176 -8.67 -12.88 2.41
N SER A 177 -8.84 -11.66 1.92
CA SER A 177 -8.86 -10.42 2.69
C SER A 177 -9.69 -9.40 1.91
N ASP A 178 -10.11 -8.32 2.55
CA ASP A 178 -10.71 -7.15 1.91
C ASP A 178 -9.66 -6.29 1.18
N HIS A 179 -8.39 -6.49 1.51
CA HIS A 179 -7.24 -5.98 0.77
C HIS A 179 -6.61 -7.06 -0.12
N PHE A 180 -6.13 -6.67 -1.30
CA PHE A 180 -5.19 -7.44 -2.11
C PHE A 180 -3.77 -7.15 -1.63
N GLY A 181 -2.91 -8.16 -1.66
CA GLY A 181 -1.49 -8.00 -1.34
C GLY A 181 -0.73 -7.31 -2.47
N LEU A 182 0.48 -6.84 -2.16
CA LEU A 182 1.47 -6.41 -3.15
C LEU A 182 2.64 -7.38 -3.15
N CYS A 183 3.16 -7.69 -4.33
CA CYS A 183 4.32 -8.55 -4.53
C CYS A 183 5.28 -7.91 -5.53
N ILE A 184 6.56 -7.91 -5.21
CA ILE A 184 7.61 -7.42 -6.10
C ILE A 184 8.83 -8.33 -5.99
N ASP A 185 9.36 -8.70 -7.16
CA ASP A 185 10.60 -9.46 -7.25
C ASP A 185 11.75 -8.49 -7.49
N VAL A 186 12.79 -8.61 -6.65
CA VAL A 186 13.94 -7.70 -6.66
C VAL A 186 15.25 -8.47 -6.69
N VAL A 187 16.24 -7.89 -7.37
CA VAL A 187 17.62 -8.40 -7.36
C VAL A 187 18.56 -7.35 -6.76
N PRO A 188 19.48 -7.73 -5.86
CA PRO A 188 20.46 -6.81 -5.31
C PRO A 188 21.35 -6.21 -6.41
N THR A 189 21.78 -4.97 -6.23
CA THR A 189 22.76 -4.34 -7.11
C THR A 189 24.10 -5.08 -7.01
N THR A 190 24.44 -5.85 -8.05
CA THR A 190 25.79 -6.38 -8.28
C THR A 190 26.42 -5.53 -9.36
N GLY A 191 27.62 -4.98 -9.14
CA GLY A 191 28.23 -3.90 -9.94
C GLY A 191 28.58 -4.17 -11.42
N GLU A 192 27.80 -4.95 -12.14
CA GLU A 192 27.88 -5.15 -13.59
C GLU A 192 26.65 -4.53 -14.28
N ASN A 193 26.86 -3.99 -15.49
CA ASN A 193 25.87 -3.25 -16.30
C ASN A 193 24.50 -3.95 -16.36
N GLN A 194 23.53 -3.42 -15.61
CA GLN A 194 22.13 -3.85 -15.65
C GLN A 194 21.29 -2.78 -16.37
N THR A 195 21.49 -2.67 -17.69
CA THR A 195 20.82 -1.66 -18.52
C THR A 195 19.32 -1.92 -18.76
N GLU A 196 18.78 -3.06 -18.30
CA GLU A 196 17.37 -3.45 -18.52
C GLU A 196 16.54 -3.56 -17.24
N VAL A 197 17.10 -3.25 -16.07
CA VAL A 197 16.44 -3.49 -14.77
C VAL A 197 16.11 -2.15 -14.10
N MET A 198 14.90 -2.05 -13.53
CA MET A 198 14.37 -0.81 -12.98
C MET A 198 14.91 -0.55 -11.58
N SER A 199 15.62 0.57 -11.37
CA SER A 199 16.17 0.93 -10.05
C SER A 199 15.06 1.17 -9.04
N LEU A 200 15.26 0.68 -7.81
CA LEU A 200 14.40 0.97 -6.65
C LEU A 200 15.03 1.98 -5.69
N GLY A 201 16.28 2.40 -5.94
CA GLY A 201 16.96 3.42 -5.17
C GLY A 201 16.78 4.84 -5.71
N GLU A 202 16.30 4.97 -6.95
CA GLU A 202 16.08 6.25 -7.61
C GLU A 202 14.73 6.22 -8.31
N CYS A 203 13.87 7.18 -7.95
CA CYS A 203 12.54 7.31 -8.54
C CYS A 203 12.67 7.80 -9.98
N ASP A 204 11.95 7.17 -10.90
CA ASP A 204 11.85 7.64 -12.28
C ASP A 204 11.11 8.99 -12.34
N PRO A 205 11.61 9.99 -13.11
CA PRO A 205 10.98 11.30 -13.18
C PRO A 205 9.50 11.29 -13.59
N SER A 206 9.07 10.33 -14.40
CA SER A 206 7.66 10.23 -14.83
C SER A 206 6.77 9.53 -13.81
N ALA A 207 7.32 8.64 -12.97
CA ALA A 207 6.63 8.14 -11.78
C ALA A 207 6.48 9.25 -10.72
N ASP A 208 7.54 10.03 -10.48
CA ASP A 208 7.51 11.23 -9.62
C ASP A 208 6.49 12.26 -10.15
N GLU A 209 6.47 12.53 -11.46
CA GLU A 209 5.49 13.41 -12.10
C GLU A 209 4.06 12.93 -11.86
N HIS A 210 3.80 11.63 -11.97
CA HIS A 210 2.48 11.06 -11.69
C HIS A 210 2.05 11.32 -10.24
N LEU A 211 2.91 11.05 -9.26
CA LEU A 211 2.64 11.30 -7.85
C LEU A 211 2.44 12.80 -7.56
N ARG A 212 3.20 13.70 -8.21
CA ARG A 212 2.98 15.15 -8.07
C ARG A 212 1.63 15.61 -8.60
N ARG A 213 1.19 15.06 -9.74
CA ARG A 213 -0.14 15.33 -10.28
C ARG A 213 -1.26 14.88 -9.32
N ASN A 214 -1.06 13.80 -8.57
CA ASN A 214 -2.00 13.37 -7.53
C ASN A 214 -2.12 14.43 -6.42
N ILE A 215 -1.00 15.05 -6.05
CA ILE A 215 -0.97 16.12 -5.04
C ILE A 215 -1.68 17.38 -5.53
N GLU A 216 -1.45 17.78 -6.78
CA GLU A 216 -2.04 18.99 -7.37
C GLU A 216 -3.55 18.85 -7.62
N ASN A 217 -4.00 17.65 -7.98
CA ASN A 217 -5.40 17.35 -8.32
C ASN A 217 -6.25 16.94 -7.11
N ASP A 218 -6.02 17.52 -5.92
CA ASP A 218 -6.83 17.29 -4.69
C ASP A 218 -8.27 17.86 -4.77
N THR A 219 -8.82 17.98 -5.98
CA THR A 219 -10.23 18.32 -6.22
C THR A 219 -11.17 17.16 -5.94
N ASP A 220 -10.63 15.97 -5.68
CA ASP A 220 -11.33 14.69 -5.61
C ASP A 220 -12.23 14.52 -4.36
N ARG A 221 -12.57 15.60 -3.65
CA ARG A 221 -13.56 15.56 -2.55
C ARG A 221 -14.95 15.08 -3.01
N GLY A 222 -15.25 15.17 -4.30
CA GLY A 222 -16.56 14.83 -4.89
C GLY A 222 -16.84 13.34 -5.03
N ASP A 223 -15.84 12.53 -5.37
CA ASP A 223 -16.05 11.12 -5.74
C ASP A 223 -16.17 10.18 -4.52
N PHE A 224 -15.87 10.68 -3.32
CA PHE A 224 -15.86 9.89 -2.08
C PHE A 224 -17.12 10.02 -1.22
N GLN A 225 -18.12 10.79 -1.65
CA GLN A 225 -19.44 10.69 -1.03
C GLN A 225 -20.16 9.48 -1.60
N ILE A 226 -20.23 8.39 -0.82
CA ILE A 226 -21.23 7.34 -1.08
C ILE A 226 -22.57 8.06 -1.11
N SER A 227 -23.14 8.23 -2.32
CA SER A 227 -24.34 9.03 -2.47
C SER A 227 -25.43 8.49 -1.54
N PHE A 228 -26.24 9.39 -0.98
CA PHE A 228 -27.34 9.00 -0.11
C PHE A 228 -28.21 7.90 -0.74
N ALA A 229 -28.39 7.97 -2.07
CA ALA A 229 -29.06 6.95 -2.86
C ALA A 229 -28.37 5.57 -2.79
N ARG A 230 -27.04 5.50 -2.96
CA ARG A 230 -26.29 4.23 -2.86
C ARG A 230 -26.33 3.63 -1.46
N ARG A 231 -26.19 4.45 -0.41
CA ARG A 231 -26.35 3.99 0.97
C ARG A 231 -27.74 3.42 1.22
N SER A 232 -28.77 4.13 0.76
CA SER A 232 -30.17 3.73 0.93
C SER A 232 -30.46 2.42 0.20
N MET A 233 -29.97 2.26 -1.04
CA MET A 233 -30.10 1.02 -1.79
C MET A 233 -29.37 -0.14 -1.12
N ALA A 234 -28.11 0.05 -0.69
CA ALA A 234 -27.36 -1.00 -0.03
C ALA A 234 -28.01 -1.45 1.28
N LEU A 235 -28.50 -0.49 2.09
CA LEU A 235 -29.21 -0.79 3.33
C LEU A 235 -30.50 -1.56 3.06
N THR A 236 -31.27 -1.13 2.06
CA THR A 236 -32.53 -1.79 1.66
C THR A 236 -32.26 -3.22 1.19
N SER A 237 -31.28 -3.42 0.31
CA SER A 237 -30.88 -4.75 -0.17
C SER A 237 -30.38 -5.64 0.96
N HIS A 238 -29.61 -5.09 1.90
CA HIS A 238 -29.13 -5.84 3.06
C HIS A 238 -30.28 -6.24 4.01
N LEU A 239 -31.21 -5.33 4.29
CA LEU A 239 -32.41 -5.61 5.09
C LEU A 239 -33.31 -6.65 4.43
N LEU A 240 -33.48 -6.57 3.10
CA LEU A 240 -34.22 -7.58 2.34
C LEU A 240 -33.53 -8.95 2.39
N TRP A 241 -32.20 -8.99 2.25
CA TRP A 241 -31.43 -10.23 2.37
C TRP A 241 -31.53 -10.84 3.77
N LEU A 242 -31.38 -10.04 4.83
CA LEU A 242 -31.58 -10.49 6.21
C LEU A 242 -33.02 -11.00 6.44
N GLY A 243 -34.02 -10.29 5.90
CA GLY A 243 -35.42 -10.70 5.93
C GLY A 243 -35.67 -12.02 5.19
N ALA A 244 -35.04 -12.23 4.04
CA ALA A 244 -35.16 -13.48 3.30
C ALA A 244 -34.53 -14.65 4.08
N LYS A 245 -33.35 -14.44 4.67
CA LYS A 245 -32.69 -15.44 5.51
C LYS A 245 -33.49 -15.78 6.77
N SER A 246 -34.14 -14.81 7.41
CA SER A 246 -34.93 -15.07 8.62
C SER A 246 -36.18 -15.91 8.37
N VAL A 247 -36.72 -15.91 7.15
CA VAL A 247 -37.85 -16.77 6.74
C VAL A 247 -37.41 -18.08 6.07
N GLY A 248 -36.12 -18.41 6.11
CA GLY A 248 -35.59 -19.68 5.59
C GLY A 248 -35.44 -19.75 4.07
N LEU A 249 -35.55 -18.62 3.36
CA LEU A 249 -35.21 -18.58 1.93
C LEU A 249 -33.69 -18.75 1.79
N ARG A 250 -33.30 -19.76 0.99
CA ARG A 250 -31.89 -20.07 0.74
C ARG A 250 -31.31 -19.18 -0.34
#